data_AF-A0A2D6G0M6-F1
#
_entry.id   AF-A0A2D6G0M6-F1
#
_cell.length_a   1.000
_cell.length_b   1.000
_cell.length_c   1.000
_cell.angle_alpha   90.00
_cell.angle_beta   90.00
_cell.angle_gamma   90.00
#
_symmetry.space_group_name_H-M   'P 1'
#
loop_
_entity.id
_entity.type
_entity.pdbx_description
1 polymer ?
#
loop_
_entity_poly.entity_id
_entity_poly.type
_entity_poly.pdbx_seq_one_letter_code
_entity_poly.pdbx_strand_id
1 'polypeptide(L)'
;MASNELADIKVAIADAGQQNRREIKQILRQEGFSAIFDTDDIEVIHNAIGKDDVDLLIADHLMPEGDIFEIIRNVRHHALGKNPFIVIITIALDPSPEDIRSIIDAGCDDLILKPITTGMVSKRVNSFINDRKQFVVTSDYIGPARRKKHRPGTVEIPEFEVPNPLKARASGGMGDAAYWREVELFSELFNEQKMTRNAVQISYLVDKLLPLYVNGKAAVDVSDPLRRLQISGEDIANRMQGTKFDHVGELCQSILGVVANIMATPEVPEPKDLRLLPELARAIETAFQIDGEEADIARRITESVQDR
;
A
#
# COMPACT_ATOMS: atom_id res chain seq x y z
N MET A 1 -29.67 4.44 25.50
CA MET A 1 -29.06 5.50 24.67
C MET A 1 -27.66 5.03 24.36
N ALA A 2 -27.49 4.28 23.27
CA ALA A 2 -26.17 3.87 22.80
C ALA A 2 -25.49 5.12 22.21
N SER A 3 -24.25 5.35 22.64
CA SER A 3 -23.44 6.54 22.41
C SER A 3 -23.20 6.79 20.93
N ASN A 4 -23.03 8.07 20.60
CA ASN A 4 -22.84 8.64 19.27
C ASN A 4 -21.44 8.33 18.68
N GLU A 5 -20.84 7.19 19.03
CA GLU A 5 -19.41 6.86 18.82
C GLU A 5 -19.03 6.68 17.34
N LEU A 6 -19.96 6.25 16.50
CA LEU A 6 -19.73 6.04 15.07
C LEU A 6 -20.11 7.27 14.21
N ALA A 7 -20.69 8.30 14.83
CA ALA A 7 -21.22 9.44 14.11
C ALA A 7 -20.13 10.27 13.40
N ASP A 8 -18.95 10.32 14.00
CA ASP A 8 -17.79 11.13 13.56
C ASP A 8 -16.87 10.38 12.59
N ILE A 9 -17.11 9.10 12.33
CA ILE A 9 -16.37 8.33 11.32
C ILE A 9 -16.80 8.82 9.94
N LYS A 10 -15.84 9.36 9.17
CA LYS A 10 -16.09 9.85 7.81
C LYS A 10 -16.12 8.68 6.84
N VAL A 11 -17.29 8.41 6.25
CA VAL A 11 -17.50 7.31 5.32
C VAL A 11 -17.71 7.84 3.90
N ALA A 12 -16.94 7.30 2.97
CA ALA A 12 -17.11 7.49 1.53
C ALA A 12 -17.68 6.22 0.89
N ILE A 13 -18.75 6.36 0.10
CA ILE A 13 -19.32 5.26 -0.69
C ILE A 13 -19.16 5.57 -2.18
N ALA A 14 -18.49 4.70 -2.93
CA ALA A 14 -18.28 4.82 -4.36
C ALA A 14 -18.93 3.65 -5.09
N ASP A 15 -19.95 3.89 -5.92
CA ASP A 15 -20.62 2.84 -6.70
C ASP A 15 -21.38 3.49 -7.86
N ALA A 16 -21.35 2.91 -9.06
CA ALA A 16 -22.11 3.43 -10.21
C ALA A 16 -23.65 3.41 -9.97
N GLY A 17 -24.13 2.41 -9.23
CA GLY A 17 -25.54 2.19 -8.96
C GLY A 17 -26.06 3.04 -7.81
N GLN A 18 -26.89 4.05 -8.13
CA GLN A 18 -27.52 4.91 -7.11
C GLN A 18 -28.31 4.11 -6.06
N GLN A 19 -28.97 3.03 -6.48
CA GLN A 19 -29.72 2.17 -5.55
C GLN A 19 -28.79 1.47 -4.55
N ASN A 20 -27.64 0.95 -5.00
CA ASN A 20 -26.62 0.35 -4.14
C ASN A 20 -26.11 1.37 -3.11
N ARG A 21 -25.78 2.60 -3.57
CA ARG A 21 -25.31 3.68 -2.68
C ARG A 21 -26.35 4.00 -1.60
N ARG A 22 -27.63 4.11 -1.97
CA ARG A 22 -28.73 4.36 -1.03
C ARG A 22 -28.89 3.25 0.00
N GLU A 23 -28.82 1.99 -0.44
CA GLU A 23 -28.93 0.82 0.44
C GLU A 23 -27.78 0.75 1.44
N ILE A 24 -26.52 0.87 0.99
CA ILE A 24 -25.34 0.89 1.86
C ILE A 24 -25.43 2.05 2.85
N LYS A 25 -25.79 3.25 2.38
CA LYS A 25 -25.95 4.44 3.22
C LYS A 25 -27.03 4.25 4.28
N GLN A 26 -28.15 3.64 3.94
CA GLN A 26 -29.23 3.33 4.89
C GLN A 26 -28.77 2.34 5.96
N ILE A 27 -28.05 1.27 5.56
CA ILE A 27 -27.47 0.30 6.48
C ILE A 27 -26.54 1.00 7.48
N LEU A 28 -25.60 1.81 6.99
CA LEU A 28 -24.65 2.53 7.83
C LEU A 28 -25.35 3.53 8.78
N ARG A 29 -26.39 4.24 8.32
CA ARG A 29 -27.18 5.14 9.17
C ARG A 29 -27.88 4.40 10.32
N GLN A 30 -28.35 3.17 10.09
CA GLN A 30 -28.98 2.35 11.12
C GLN A 30 -27.98 1.89 12.19
N GLU A 31 -26.70 1.72 11.82
CA GLU A 31 -25.61 1.41 12.75
C GLU A 31 -25.08 2.65 13.49
N GLY A 32 -25.52 3.86 13.15
CA GLY A 32 -25.14 5.11 13.83
C GLY A 32 -24.10 5.96 13.10
N PHE A 33 -23.68 5.58 11.89
CA PHE A 33 -22.81 6.42 11.07
C PHE A 33 -23.55 7.68 10.60
N SER A 34 -22.93 8.84 10.77
CA SER A 34 -23.58 10.11 10.45
C SER A 34 -22.86 10.97 9.40
N ALA A 35 -21.53 10.87 9.33
CA ALA A 35 -20.69 11.56 8.34
C ALA A 35 -20.49 10.70 7.08
N ILE A 36 -21.56 10.51 6.29
CA ILE A 36 -21.53 9.67 5.07
C ILE A 36 -21.80 10.53 3.83
N PHE A 37 -20.89 10.45 2.85
CA PHE A 37 -21.15 10.90 1.48
C PHE A 37 -21.05 9.73 0.50
N ASP A 38 -21.70 9.87 -0.64
CA ASP A 38 -21.75 8.85 -1.69
C ASP A 38 -21.62 9.48 -3.08
N THR A 39 -20.95 8.79 -4.00
CA THR A 39 -20.62 9.30 -5.34
C THR A 39 -20.51 8.16 -6.35
N ASP A 40 -20.77 8.44 -7.63
CA ASP A 40 -20.38 7.61 -8.78
C ASP A 40 -19.14 8.13 -9.51
N ASP A 41 -18.63 9.29 -9.08
CA ASP A 41 -17.42 9.91 -9.62
C ASP A 41 -16.21 9.55 -8.75
N ILE A 42 -15.24 8.91 -9.39
CA ILE A 42 -13.99 8.47 -8.77
C ILE A 42 -13.08 9.65 -8.36
N GLU A 43 -13.14 10.78 -9.06
CA GLU A 43 -12.36 11.98 -8.73
C GLU A 43 -12.81 12.60 -7.42
N VAL A 44 -14.10 12.51 -7.09
CA VAL A 44 -14.61 12.94 -5.78
C VAL A 44 -13.98 12.12 -4.66
N ILE A 45 -13.78 10.81 -4.86
CA ILE A 45 -13.09 9.94 -3.91
C ILE A 45 -11.62 10.32 -3.77
N HIS A 46 -10.92 10.48 -4.90
CA HIS A 46 -9.53 10.91 -4.93
C HIS A 46 -9.34 12.21 -4.13
N ASN A 47 -10.16 13.23 -4.40
CA ASN A 47 -10.11 14.52 -3.73
C ASN A 47 -10.46 14.45 -2.23
N ALA A 48 -11.44 13.62 -1.84
CA ALA A 48 -11.81 13.46 -0.44
C ALA A 48 -10.69 12.79 0.37
N ILE A 49 -10.05 11.75 -0.18
CA ILE A 49 -8.92 11.10 0.47
C ILE A 49 -7.71 12.04 0.54
N GLY A 50 -7.44 12.81 -0.53
CA GLY A 50 -6.37 13.81 -0.54
C GLY A 50 -6.53 14.93 0.50
N LYS A 51 -7.75 15.13 1.02
CA LYS A 51 -8.07 16.08 2.11
C LYS A 51 -8.14 15.42 3.49
N ASP A 52 -7.84 14.13 3.59
CA ASP A 52 -7.97 13.34 4.83
C ASP A 52 -9.42 13.35 5.39
N ASP A 53 -10.40 13.39 4.48
CA ASP A 53 -11.84 13.40 4.79
C ASP A 53 -12.50 12.02 4.70
N VAL A 54 -11.71 10.94 4.78
CA VAL A 54 -12.18 9.55 4.70
C VAL A 54 -11.50 8.69 5.76
N ASP A 55 -12.28 8.04 6.61
CA ASP A 55 -11.83 7.02 7.57
C ASP A 55 -12.18 5.61 7.08
N LEU A 56 -13.33 5.48 6.40
CA LEU A 56 -13.83 4.26 5.77
C LEU A 56 -14.22 4.53 4.32
N LEU A 57 -13.60 3.82 3.39
CA LEU A 57 -13.99 3.77 1.99
C LEU A 57 -14.74 2.45 1.71
N ILE A 58 -15.94 2.54 1.16
CA ILE A 58 -16.65 1.40 0.57
C ILE A 58 -16.76 1.68 -0.92
N ALA A 59 -16.03 0.96 -1.76
CA ALA A 59 -15.95 1.25 -3.19
C ALA A 59 -16.22 0.04 -4.07
N ASP A 60 -16.99 0.22 -5.13
CA ASP A 60 -17.15 -0.79 -6.17
C ASP A 60 -15.83 -0.98 -6.92
N HIS A 61 -15.48 -2.24 -7.17
CA HIS A 61 -14.35 -2.59 -8.02
C HIS A 61 -14.52 -2.08 -9.47
N LEU A 62 -15.75 -1.86 -9.93
CA LEU A 62 -16.07 -1.31 -11.25
C LEU A 62 -16.71 0.07 -11.10
N MET A 63 -15.89 1.10 -11.23
CA MET A 63 -16.32 2.50 -11.27
C MET A 63 -16.29 3.02 -12.72
N PRO A 64 -17.24 3.88 -13.12
CA PRO A 64 -17.11 4.61 -14.36
C PRO A 64 -15.86 5.50 -14.32
N GLU A 65 -15.15 5.58 -15.46
CA GLU A 65 -14.13 6.60 -15.69
C GLU A 65 -12.91 6.58 -14.73
N GLY A 66 -12.55 5.43 -14.15
CA GLY A 66 -11.25 5.28 -13.48
C GLY A 66 -10.99 3.94 -12.81
N ASP A 67 -9.74 3.75 -12.36
CA ASP A 67 -9.29 2.54 -11.66
C ASP A 67 -9.28 2.78 -10.14
N ILE A 68 -10.26 2.20 -9.43
CA ILE A 68 -10.31 2.27 -7.98
C ILE A 68 -9.10 1.59 -7.32
N PHE A 69 -8.53 0.56 -7.96
CA PHE A 69 -7.36 -0.12 -7.43
C PHE A 69 -6.14 0.78 -7.45
N GLU A 70 -6.04 1.69 -8.42
CA GLU A 70 -4.99 2.72 -8.45
C GLU A 70 -5.09 3.66 -7.25
N ILE A 71 -6.29 4.15 -6.95
CA ILE A 71 -6.52 4.98 -5.76
C ILE A 71 -6.12 4.23 -4.49
N ILE A 72 -6.56 2.98 -4.34
CA ILE A 72 -6.25 2.16 -3.15
C ILE A 72 -4.75 1.93 -3.04
N ARG A 73 -4.05 1.62 -4.14
CA ARG A 73 -2.59 1.50 -4.18
C ARG A 73 -1.92 2.81 -3.78
N ASN A 74 -2.36 3.93 -4.33
CA ASN A 74 -1.80 5.26 -4.03
C ASN A 74 -1.97 5.62 -2.55
N VAL A 75 -3.11 5.30 -1.95
CA VAL A 75 -3.33 5.44 -0.50
C VAL A 75 -2.33 4.59 0.27
N ARG A 76 -2.25 3.28 -0.01
CA ARG A 76 -1.36 2.37 0.73
C ARG A 76 0.12 2.73 0.60
N HIS A 77 0.51 3.27 -0.55
CA HIS A 77 1.88 3.70 -0.84
C HIS A 77 2.20 5.12 -0.38
N HIS A 78 1.26 5.79 0.30
CA HIS A 78 1.40 7.18 0.78
C HIS A 78 1.60 8.20 -0.35
N ALA A 79 1.06 7.90 -1.54
CA ALA A 79 1.02 8.78 -2.70
C ALA A 79 -0.29 9.58 -2.81
N LEU A 80 -1.30 9.25 -1.99
CA LEU A 80 -2.58 9.96 -1.92
C LEU A 80 -3.07 10.09 -0.47
N GLY A 81 -3.29 11.33 -0.03
CA GLY A 81 -3.66 11.64 1.34
C GLY A 81 -2.50 11.43 2.32
N LYS A 82 -2.69 11.80 3.59
CA LYS A 82 -1.68 11.61 4.65
C LYS A 82 -1.90 10.33 5.43
N ASN A 83 -3.07 9.71 5.31
CA ASN A 83 -3.42 8.50 6.04
C ASN A 83 -3.44 7.26 5.12
N PRO A 84 -2.36 6.47 5.07
CA PRO A 84 -2.33 5.24 4.28
C PRO A 84 -3.12 4.12 4.96
N PHE A 85 -3.67 4.35 6.17
CA PHE A 85 -4.30 3.34 7.02
C PHE A 85 -5.82 3.46 7.09
N ILE A 86 -6.47 4.24 6.22
CA ILE A 86 -7.94 4.23 6.10
C ILE A 86 -8.45 2.79 5.90
N VAL A 87 -9.65 2.50 6.40
CA VAL A 87 -10.26 1.17 6.19
C VAL A 87 -10.92 1.15 4.83
N ILE A 88 -10.63 0.13 4.03
CA ILE A 88 -11.08 0.03 2.64
C ILE A 88 -11.83 -1.29 2.43
N ILE A 89 -13.10 -1.21 2.09
CA ILE A 89 -13.93 -2.36 1.71
C ILE A 89 -14.24 -2.24 0.23
N THR A 90 -13.83 -3.23 -0.55
CA THR A 90 -14.26 -3.31 -1.95
C THR A 90 -15.57 -4.10 -2.04
N ILE A 91 -16.50 -3.63 -2.86
CA ILE A 91 -17.73 -4.33 -3.20
C ILE A 91 -17.67 -4.81 -4.65
N ALA A 92 -18.17 -6.00 -4.93
CA ALA A 92 -18.14 -6.57 -6.27
C ALA A 92 -19.37 -7.42 -6.58
N LEU A 93 -19.80 -7.42 -7.84
CA LEU A 93 -20.79 -8.35 -8.38
C LEU A 93 -20.07 -9.31 -9.33
N ASP A 94 -20.14 -10.61 -9.06
CA ASP A 94 -19.55 -11.67 -9.88
C ASP A 94 -18.08 -11.44 -10.33
N PRO A 95 -17.15 -11.12 -9.41
CA PRO A 95 -15.77 -10.84 -9.78
C PRO A 95 -15.06 -12.09 -10.34
N SER A 96 -14.28 -11.90 -11.39
CA SER A 96 -13.39 -12.93 -11.92
C SER A 96 -12.25 -13.25 -10.93
N PRO A 97 -11.53 -14.38 -11.09
CA PRO A 97 -10.33 -14.65 -10.30
C PRO A 97 -9.27 -13.55 -10.39
N GLU A 98 -9.14 -12.93 -11.56
CA GLU A 98 -8.24 -11.80 -11.82
C GLU A 98 -8.68 -10.53 -11.06
N ASP A 99 -9.98 -10.25 -10.99
CA ASP A 99 -10.51 -9.14 -10.19
C ASP A 99 -10.22 -9.36 -8.70
N ILE A 100 -10.44 -10.57 -8.20
CA ILE A 100 -10.15 -10.92 -6.80
C ILE A 100 -8.66 -10.70 -6.49
N ARG A 101 -7.75 -11.09 -7.39
CA ARG A 101 -6.31 -10.83 -7.23
C ARG A 101 -6.04 -9.33 -7.18
N SER A 102 -6.58 -8.56 -8.12
CA SER A 102 -6.39 -7.10 -8.18
C SER A 102 -6.90 -6.40 -6.91
N ILE A 103 -8.05 -6.82 -6.37
CA ILE A 103 -8.60 -6.33 -5.11
C ILE A 103 -7.65 -6.62 -3.94
N ILE A 104 -7.13 -7.86 -3.88
CA ILE A 104 -6.24 -8.28 -2.81
C ILE A 104 -4.92 -7.51 -2.86
N ASP A 105 -4.33 -7.43 -4.05
CA ASP A 105 -3.02 -6.84 -4.34
C ASP A 105 -3.05 -5.30 -4.23
N ALA A 106 -4.20 -4.66 -4.44
CA ALA A 106 -4.36 -3.23 -4.19
C ALA A 106 -4.22 -2.87 -2.70
N GLY A 107 -4.48 -3.82 -1.79
CA GLY A 107 -4.35 -3.59 -0.34
C GLY A 107 -5.65 -3.27 0.40
N CYS A 108 -6.80 -3.68 -0.15
CA CYS A 108 -8.11 -3.50 0.50
C CYS A 108 -8.17 -4.23 1.86
N ASP A 109 -8.92 -3.74 2.84
CA ASP A 109 -9.14 -4.48 4.10
C ASP A 109 -10.09 -5.68 3.88
N ASP A 110 -11.07 -5.54 2.99
CA ASP A 110 -12.05 -6.58 2.69
C ASP A 110 -12.59 -6.59 1.26
N LEU A 111 -13.28 -7.69 0.95
CA LEU A 111 -14.17 -7.83 -0.20
C LEU A 111 -15.57 -8.28 0.26
N ILE A 112 -16.60 -7.55 -0.12
CA ILE A 112 -18.00 -7.90 0.06
C ILE A 112 -18.64 -8.16 -1.31
N LEU A 113 -19.22 -9.35 -1.49
CA LEU A 113 -19.97 -9.67 -2.70
C LEU A 113 -21.38 -9.10 -2.64
N LYS A 114 -21.86 -8.54 -3.75
CA LYS A 114 -23.23 -8.11 -3.95
C LYS A 114 -24.14 -9.35 -4.18
N PRO A 115 -25.41 -9.33 -3.75
CA PRO A 115 -26.12 -8.22 -3.11
C PRO A 115 -25.71 -7.99 -1.65
N ILE A 116 -25.62 -6.72 -1.24
CA ILE A 116 -25.18 -6.34 0.11
C ILE A 116 -26.37 -6.43 1.05
N THR A 117 -26.20 -7.09 2.20
CA THR A 117 -27.21 -7.15 3.25
C THR A 117 -26.73 -6.37 4.48
N THR A 118 -27.67 -5.86 5.29
CA THR A 118 -27.38 -5.09 6.51
C THR A 118 -26.35 -5.79 7.39
N GLY A 119 -26.56 -7.08 7.65
CA GLY A 119 -25.68 -7.87 8.53
C GLY A 119 -24.26 -8.07 7.99
N MET A 120 -23.99 -7.85 6.69
CA MET A 120 -22.64 -7.99 6.14
C MET A 120 -21.78 -6.78 6.50
N VAL A 121 -22.25 -5.56 6.21
CA VAL A 121 -21.48 -4.32 6.43
C VAL A 121 -21.24 -4.11 7.93
N SER A 122 -22.28 -4.21 8.76
CA SER A 122 -22.17 -4.00 10.21
C SER A 122 -21.19 -4.97 10.87
N LYS A 123 -21.18 -6.24 10.45
CA LYS A 123 -20.22 -7.23 10.98
C LYS A 123 -18.79 -6.90 10.58
N ARG A 124 -18.55 -6.50 9.34
CA ARG A 124 -17.19 -6.14 8.87
C ARG A 124 -16.66 -4.90 9.58
N VAL A 125 -17.47 -3.86 9.67
CA VAL A 125 -17.12 -2.61 10.38
C VAL A 125 -16.77 -2.90 11.85
N ASN A 126 -17.61 -3.64 12.57
CA ASN A 126 -17.32 -4.04 13.95
C ASN A 126 -16.05 -4.89 14.05
N SER A 127 -15.81 -5.79 13.09
CA SER A 127 -14.56 -6.55 13.03
C SER A 127 -13.36 -5.63 12.84
N PHE A 128 -13.44 -4.58 12.00
CA PHE A 128 -12.33 -3.66 11.80
C PHE A 128 -12.09 -2.74 13.00
N ILE A 129 -13.11 -2.40 13.77
CA ILE A 129 -12.91 -1.64 15.02
C ILE A 129 -12.11 -2.46 16.04
N ASN A 130 -12.40 -3.76 16.14
CA ASN A 130 -11.91 -4.60 17.23
C ASN A 130 -10.69 -5.48 16.87
N ASP A 131 -10.66 -6.03 15.66
CA ASP A 131 -9.75 -7.07 15.21
C ASP A 131 -9.35 -6.84 13.73
N ARG A 132 -8.88 -5.63 13.43
CA ARG A 132 -8.31 -5.32 12.12
C ARG A 132 -7.03 -6.13 11.95
N LYS A 133 -6.89 -6.82 10.82
CA LYS A 133 -5.68 -7.56 10.46
C LYS A 133 -4.46 -6.64 10.51
N GLN A 134 -3.36 -7.18 11.02
CA GLN A 134 -2.05 -6.55 10.95
C GLN A 134 -1.62 -6.35 9.50
N PHE A 135 -0.76 -5.37 9.23
CA PHE A 135 -0.27 -5.05 7.91
C PHE A 135 1.11 -5.66 7.68
N VAL A 136 1.42 -5.93 6.42
CA VAL A 136 2.74 -6.34 5.95
C VAL A 136 3.24 -5.38 4.87
N VAL A 137 4.56 -5.26 4.78
CA VAL A 137 5.25 -4.49 3.76
C VAL A 137 6.17 -5.43 2.98
N THR A 138 6.01 -5.49 1.66
CA THR A 138 6.88 -6.19 0.71
C THR A 138 7.37 -5.22 -0.36
N SER A 139 8.24 -5.68 -1.27
CA SER A 139 8.69 -4.88 -2.42
C SER A 139 7.54 -4.45 -3.35
N ASP A 140 6.44 -5.19 -3.37
CA ASP A 140 5.31 -4.99 -4.29
C ASP A 140 3.96 -4.75 -3.60
N TYR A 141 3.89 -4.84 -2.27
CA TYR A 141 2.62 -4.78 -1.53
C TYR A 141 2.74 -4.06 -0.18
N ILE A 142 1.72 -3.26 0.14
CA ILE A 142 1.49 -2.71 1.48
C ILE A 142 0.01 -2.92 1.81
N GLY A 143 -0.27 -3.65 2.88
CA GLY A 143 -1.65 -3.87 3.27
C GLY A 143 -1.84 -5.01 4.26
N PRO A 144 -3.10 -5.38 4.55
CA PRO A 144 -3.39 -6.34 5.61
C PRO A 144 -2.92 -7.75 5.25
N ALA A 145 -2.25 -8.41 6.21
CA ALA A 145 -1.69 -9.74 6.13
C ALA A 145 -2.72 -10.75 5.60
N ARG A 146 -2.35 -11.45 4.52
CA ARG A 146 -3.23 -12.44 3.86
C ARG A 146 -2.92 -13.86 4.25
N ARG A 147 -1.67 -14.13 4.63
CA ARG A 147 -1.17 -15.48 4.88
C ARG A 147 -1.29 -15.78 6.36
N LYS A 148 -2.00 -16.85 6.71
CA LYS A 148 -2.18 -17.28 8.11
C LYS A 148 -0.96 -18.00 8.72
N LYS A 149 0.00 -18.45 7.90
CA LYS A 149 1.18 -19.21 8.35
C LYS A 149 2.41 -18.92 7.49
N HIS A 150 3.54 -18.77 8.16
CA HIS A 150 4.87 -18.76 7.56
C HIS A 150 5.16 -20.11 6.87
N ARG A 151 5.83 -20.08 5.71
CA ARG A 151 6.31 -21.28 5.03
C ARG A 151 7.76 -21.54 5.46
N PRO A 152 8.12 -22.73 5.95
CA PRO A 152 9.50 -23.05 6.29
C PRO A 152 10.45 -22.74 5.12
N GLY A 153 11.52 -21.99 5.38
CA GLY A 153 12.51 -21.59 4.37
C GLY A 153 12.16 -20.32 3.58
N THR A 154 11.14 -19.56 3.98
CA THR A 154 10.89 -18.20 3.47
C THR A 154 11.37 -17.16 4.46
N VAL A 155 11.59 -15.92 4.02
CA VAL A 155 11.90 -14.80 4.92
C VAL A 155 10.64 -14.49 5.74
N GLU A 156 10.80 -14.35 7.06
CA GLU A 156 9.71 -13.90 7.93
C GLU A 156 9.46 -12.41 7.69
N ILE A 157 8.23 -12.07 7.32
CA ILE A 157 7.84 -10.68 7.05
C ILE A 157 7.16 -10.18 8.32
N PRO A 158 7.67 -9.13 8.97
CA PRO A 158 7.03 -8.55 10.15
C PRO A 158 5.60 -8.13 9.86
N GLU A 159 4.71 -8.40 10.81
CA GLU A 159 3.33 -7.94 10.80
C GLU A 159 3.16 -6.78 11.79
N PHE A 160 2.42 -5.75 11.39
CA PHE A 160 2.30 -4.49 12.13
C PHE A 160 0.86 -4.21 12.52
N GLU A 161 0.60 -3.94 13.80
CA GLU A 161 -0.66 -3.32 14.22
C GLU A 161 -0.65 -1.84 13.86
N VAL A 162 -1.29 -1.51 12.74
CA VAL A 162 -1.29 -0.14 12.19
C VAL A 162 -2.34 0.76 12.86
N PRO A 163 -2.18 2.09 12.75
CA PRO A 163 -3.21 3.05 13.12
C PRO A 163 -4.56 2.68 12.53
N ASN A 164 -5.60 2.73 13.37
CA ASN A 164 -6.94 2.32 12.98
C ASN A 164 -7.92 3.48 13.20
N PRO A 165 -8.35 4.17 12.12
CA PRO A 165 -9.22 5.35 12.27
C PRO A 165 -10.57 4.97 12.87
N LEU A 166 -11.13 3.79 12.52
CA LEU A 166 -12.41 3.37 13.07
C LEU A 166 -12.33 3.12 14.57
N LYS A 167 -11.28 2.44 15.02
CA LYS A 167 -11.04 2.20 16.45
C LYS A 167 -10.78 3.50 17.21
N ALA A 168 -9.98 4.40 16.65
CA ALA A 168 -9.65 5.69 17.26
C ALA A 168 -10.89 6.55 17.48
N ARG A 169 -11.77 6.63 16.47
CA ARG A 169 -13.02 7.40 16.51
C ARG A 169 -14.08 6.75 17.39
N ALA A 170 -14.28 5.43 17.25
CA ALA A 170 -15.33 4.72 18.00
C ALA A 170 -15.05 4.65 19.50
N SER A 171 -13.80 4.48 19.92
CA SER A 171 -13.48 4.36 21.35
C SER A 171 -13.43 5.70 22.08
N GLY A 172 -13.36 6.83 21.37
CA GLY A 172 -13.18 8.18 21.94
C GLY A 172 -11.92 8.38 22.79
N GLY A 173 -11.07 7.35 22.93
CA GLY A 173 -9.94 7.32 23.85
C GLY A 173 -8.66 7.94 23.29
N MET A 174 -8.53 8.02 21.96
CA MET A 174 -7.39 8.63 21.29
C MET A 174 -7.79 9.98 20.68
N GLY A 175 -7.16 11.06 21.15
CA GLY A 175 -7.34 12.38 20.55
C GLY A 175 -6.73 12.47 19.15
N ASP A 176 -7.29 13.33 18.29
CA ASP A 176 -6.86 13.50 16.89
C ASP A 176 -5.35 13.71 16.72
N ALA A 177 -4.74 14.53 17.58
CA ALA A 177 -3.31 14.81 17.50
C ALA A 177 -2.46 13.56 17.78
N ALA A 178 -2.88 12.70 18.71
CA ALA A 178 -2.19 11.45 19.02
C ALA A 178 -2.34 10.44 17.87
N TYR A 179 -3.55 10.33 17.30
CA TYR A 179 -3.80 9.50 16.13
C TYR A 179 -2.90 9.90 14.95
N TRP A 180 -2.86 11.19 14.61
CA TRP A 180 -2.05 11.68 13.50
C TRP A 180 -0.55 11.49 13.72
N ARG A 181 -0.07 11.63 14.96
CA ARG A 181 1.32 11.31 15.30
C ARG A 181 1.64 9.83 15.09
N GLU A 182 0.71 8.94 15.44
CA GLU A 182 0.87 7.51 15.17
C GLU A 182 0.88 7.21 13.66
N VAL A 183 -0.01 7.84 12.90
CA VAL A 183 -0.04 7.75 11.42
C VAL A 183 1.29 8.20 10.80
N GLU A 184 1.85 9.31 11.26
CA GLU A 184 3.14 9.83 10.79
C GLU A 184 4.27 8.83 11.09
N LEU A 185 4.38 8.35 12.34
CA LEU A 185 5.40 7.37 12.75
C LEU A 185 5.34 6.08 11.93
N PHE A 186 4.14 5.51 11.73
CA PHE A 186 3.99 4.30 10.92
C PHE A 186 4.22 4.54 9.43
N SER A 187 3.91 5.74 8.93
CA SER A 187 4.20 6.10 7.53
C SER A 187 5.71 6.19 7.29
N GLU A 188 6.46 6.79 8.22
CA GLU A 188 7.94 6.80 8.19
C GLU A 188 8.50 5.37 8.22
N LEU A 189 8.05 4.54 9.14
CA LEU A 189 8.46 3.13 9.25
C LEU A 189 8.19 2.37 7.95
N PHE A 190 6.98 2.50 7.38
CA PHE A 190 6.61 1.77 6.17
C PHE A 190 7.41 2.25 4.96
N ASN A 191 7.72 3.55 4.90
CA ASN A 191 8.58 4.11 3.88
C ASN A 191 9.99 3.49 3.94
N GLU A 192 10.59 3.39 5.12
CA GLU A 192 11.89 2.75 5.30
C GLU A 192 11.85 1.27 4.90
N GLN A 193 10.87 0.50 5.38
CA GLN A 193 10.71 -0.91 5.03
C GLN A 193 10.56 -1.11 3.51
N LYS A 194 9.84 -0.21 2.81
CA LYS A 194 9.71 -0.22 1.35
C LYS A 194 11.03 0.02 0.67
N MET A 195 11.77 1.05 1.06
CA MET A 195 13.04 1.39 0.45
C MET A 195 14.05 0.26 0.60
N THR A 196 14.21 -0.28 1.82
CA THR A 196 15.10 -1.42 2.10
C THR A 196 14.73 -2.66 1.28
N ARG A 197 13.44 -2.97 1.16
CA ARG A 197 12.98 -4.15 0.39
C ARG A 197 13.17 -3.98 -1.11
N ASN A 198 12.94 -2.79 -1.64
CA ASN A 198 13.22 -2.52 -3.05
C ASN A 198 14.72 -2.59 -3.35
N ALA A 199 15.58 -2.14 -2.43
CA ALA A 199 17.02 -2.25 -2.60
C ALA A 199 17.47 -3.72 -2.69
N VAL A 200 17.00 -4.57 -1.78
CA VAL A 200 17.23 -6.03 -1.83
C VAL A 200 16.63 -6.65 -3.10
N GLN A 201 15.44 -6.21 -3.51
CA GLN A 201 14.78 -6.67 -4.73
C GLN A 201 15.57 -6.30 -5.99
N ILE A 202 16.18 -5.12 -6.03
CA ILE A 202 17.07 -4.68 -7.11
C ILE A 202 18.27 -5.62 -7.20
N SER A 203 19.02 -5.83 -6.11
CA SER A 203 20.16 -6.76 -6.10
C SER A 203 19.77 -8.16 -6.57
N TYR A 204 18.66 -8.70 -6.06
CA TYR A 204 18.15 -10.01 -6.46
C TYR A 204 17.83 -10.10 -7.96
N LEU A 205 17.21 -9.07 -8.54
CA LEU A 205 16.88 -9.04 -9.96
C LEU A 205 18.13 -8.92 -10.83
N VAL A 206 19.11 -8.12 -10.41
CA VAL A 206 20.39 -7.99 -11.12
C VAL A 206 21.15 -9.32 -11.11
N ASP A 207 21.24 -10.00 -9.97
CA ASP A 207 21.88 -11.31 -9.84
C ASP A 207 21.22 -12.38 -10.73
N LYS A 208 19.90 -12.29 -10.93
CA LYS A 208 19.17 -13.16 -11.86
C LYS A 208 19.33 -12.77 -13.32
N LEU A 209 19.43 -11.48 -13.61
CA LEU A 209 19.46 -10.94 -14.96
C LEU A 209 20.84 -11.14 -15.62
N LEU A 210 21.93 -10.83 -14.93
CA LEU A 210 23.28 -10.86 -15.50
C LEU A 210 23.68 -12.21 -16.12
N PRO A 211 23.39 -13.37 -15.49
CA PRO A 211 23.70 -14.67 -16.09
C PRO A 211 22.97 -14.94 -17.42
N LEU A 212 21.83 -14.29 -17.68
CA LEU A 212 21.11 -14.45 -18.95
C LEU A 212 21.85 -13.81 -20.11
N TYR A 213 22.52 -12.68 -19.85
CA TYR A 213 23.37 -11.98 -20.81
C TYR A 213 24.72 -12.66 -21.03
N VAL A 214 25.40 -13.04 -19.94
CA VAL A 214 26.75 -13.63 -20.00
C VAL A 214 26.76 -15.00 -20.68
N ASN A 215 25.72 -15.81 -20.47
CA ASN A 215 25.65 -17.17 -21.02
C ASN A 215 25.09 -17.22 -22.46
N GLY A 216 24.96 -16.07 -23.14
CA GLY A 216 24.45 -16.00 -24.52
C GLY A 216 22.99 -16.45 -24.67
N LYS A 217 22.22 -16.47 -23.57
CA LYS A 217 20.79 -16.82 -23.57
C LYS A 217 19.90 -15.59 -23.76
N ALA A 218 20.32 -14.64 -24.60
CA ALA A 218 19.50 -13.51 -25.03
C ALA A 218 18.19 -13.93 -25.76
N ALA A 219 17.98 -15.24 -25.96
CA ALA A 219 16.70 -15.82 -26.38
C ALA A 219 15.66 -15.99 -25.25
N VAL A 220 16.02 -15.73 -23.98
CA VAL A 220 15.09 -15.71 -22.85
C VAL A 220 14.56 -14.28 -22.70
N ASP A 221 13.25 -14.13 -22.62
CA ASP A 221 12.61 -12.84 -22.39
C ASP A 221 13.05 -12.25 -21.04
N VAL A 222 13.76 -11.13 -21.11
CA VAL A 222 14.29 -10.36 -19.97
C VAL A 222 13.44 -9.13 -19.64
N SER A 223 12.31 -8.93 -20.33
CA SER A 223 11.46 -7.76 -20.17
C SER A 223 10.87 -7.63 -18.76
N ASP A 224 10.41 -8.73 -18.16
CA ASP A 224 9.83 -8.72 -16.80
C ASP A 224 10.87 -8.33 -15.73
N PRO A 225 12.05 -8.97 -15.63
CA PRO A 225 13.09 -8.54 -14.69
C PRO A 225 13.51 -7.08 -14.86
N LEU A 226 13.65 -6.59 -16.10
CA LEU A 226 14.01 -5.20 -16.40
C LEU A 226 12.91 -4.23 -15.96
N ARG A 227 11.64 -4.54 -16.27
CA ARG A 227 10.50 -3.75 -15.81
C ARG A 227 10.41 -3.69 -14.29
N ARG A 228 10.65 -4.81 -13.60
CA ARG A 228 10.64 -4.85 -12.13
C ARG A 228 11.80 -4.09 -11.50
N LEU A 229 12.98 -4.10 -12.14
CA LEU A 229 14.11 -3.25 -11.75
C LEU A 229 13.74 -1.77 -11.87
N GLN A 230 13.14 -1.38 -13.00
CA GLN A 230 12.65 -0.02 -13.21
C GLN A 230 11.65 0.40 -12.12
N ILE A 231 10.61 -0.40 -11.87
CA ILE A 231 9.60 -0.12 -10.84
C ILE A 231 10.23 0.04 -9.45
N SER A 232 11.17 -0.85 -9.09
CA SER A 232 11.82 -0.81 -7.77
C SER A 232 12.71 0.43 -7.62
N GLY A 233 13.44 0.79 -8.68
CA GLY A 233 14.27 2.00 -8.71
C GLY A 233 13.45 3.29 -8.65
N GLU A 234 12.32 3.34 -9.37
CA GLU A 234 11.38 4.47 -9.36
C GLU A 234 10.73 4.65 -7.98
N ASP A 235 10.27 3.56 -7.34
CA ASP A 235 9.65 3.65 -6.00
C ASP A 235 10.67 4.17 -4.96
N ILE A 236 11.94 3.72 -4.99
CA ILE A 236 12.97 4.29 -4.11
C ILE A 236 13.21 5.77 -4.44
N ALA A 237 13.43 6.12 -5.70
CA ALA A 237 13.74 7.49 -6.11
C ALA A 237 12.63 8.47 -5.69
N ASN A 238 11.36 8.09 -5.88
CA ASN A 238 10.20 8.90 -5.50
C ASN A 238 10.11 9.07 -3.97
N ARG A 239 10.43 8.03 -3.20
CA ARG A 239 10.41 8.07 -1.72
C ARG A 239 11.54 8.88 -1.11
N MET A 240 12.65 9.04 -1.83
CA MET A 240 13.84 9.75 -1.36
C MET A 240 13.83 11.24 -1.66
N GLN A 241 13.04 11.67 -2.65
CA GLN A 241 13.00 13.05 -3.09
C GLN A 241 12.68 13.99 -1.92
N GLY A 242 13.61 14.91 -1.64
CA GLY A 242 13.44 15.89 -0.56
C GLY A 242 13.67 15.36 0.86
N THR A 243 14.25 14.17 1.00
CA THR A 243 14.66 13.59 2.29
C THR A 243 16.16 13.76 2.53
N LYS A 244 16.65 13.40 3.74
CA LYS A 244 18.10 13.36 4.04
C LYS A 244 18.88 12.36 3.15
N PHE A 245 18.18 11.46 2.47
CA PHE A 245 18.74 10.41 1.63
C PHE A 245 18.74 10.73 0.13
N ASP A 246 18.58 12.00 -0.25
CA ASP A 246 18.52 12.44 -1.67
C ASP A 246 19.72 11.95 -2.50
N HIS A 247 20.90 11.83 -1.87
CA HIS A 247 22.11 11.28 -2.48
C HIS A 247 21.98 9.79 -2.89
N VAL A 248 21.19 8.99 -2.17
CA VAL A 248 20.85 7.62 -2.59
C VAL A 248 19.87 7.65 -3.75
N GLY A 249 19.04 8.69 -3.85
CA GLY A 249 18.21 8.98 -5.02
C GLY A 249 19.03 9.11 -6.31
N GLU A 250 20.22 9.71 -6.26
CA GLU A 250 21.13 9.78 -7.43
C GLU A 250 21.62 8.41 -7.90
N LEU A 251 21.86 7.47 -6.97
CA LEU A 251 22.20 6.09 -7.31
C LEU A 251 21.03 5.38 -8.00
N CYS A 252 19.80 5.62 -7.52
CA CYS A 252 18.58 5.11 -8.14
C CYS A 252 18.36 5.71 -9.54
N GLN A 253 18.59 7.01 -9.74
CA GLN A 253 18.53 7.61 -11.08
C GLN A 253 19.59 7.01 -12.02
N SER A 254 20.78 6.74 -11.51
CA SER A 254 21.86 6.11 -12.28
C SER A 254 21.48 4.68 -12.72
N ILE A 255 20.93 3.86 -11.82
CA ILE A 255 20.50 2.49 -12.19
C ILE A 255 19.31 2.52 -13.15
N LEU A 256 18.37 3.47 -13.00
CA LEU A 256 17.26 3.65 -13.94
C LEU A 256 17.76 4.00 -15.35
N GLY A 257 18.76 4.87 -15.47
CA GLY A 257 19.40 5.18 -16.75
C GLY A 257 20.05 3.95 -17.41
N VAL A 258 20.75 3.13 -16.62
CA VAL A 258 21.34 1.87 -17.11
C VAL A 258 20.25 0.88 -17.55
N VAL A 259 19.19 0.71 -16.76
CA VAL A 259 18.06 -0.18 -17.10
C VAL A 259 17.38 0.30 -18.38
N ALA A 260 17.15 1.60 -18.55
CA ALA A 260 16.56 2.17 -19.75
C ALA A 260 17.42 1.91 -21.01
N ASN A 261 18.75 2.05 -20.91
CA ASN A 261 19.67 1.72 -22.00
C ASN A 261 19.58 0.23 -22.38
N ILE A 262 19.55 -0.67 -21.38
CA ILE A 262 19.42 -2.10 -21.62
C ILE A 262 18.07 -2.42 -22.27
N MET A 263 16.97 -1.81 -21.81
CA MET A 263 15.64 -2.00 -22.39
C MET A 263 15.54 -1.49 -23.84
N ALA A 264 16.34 -0.49 -24.23
CA ALA A 264 16.38 0.02 -25.60
C ALA A 264 17.06 -0.97 -26.58
N THR A 265 18.05 -1.72 -26.12
CA THR A 265 18.74 -2.75 -26.91
C THR A 265 18.87 -4.07 -26.12
N PRO A 266 17.75 -4.75 -25.82
CA PRO A 266 17.73 -5.84 -24.84
C PRO A 266 18.41 -7.12 -25.34
N GLU A 267 18.58 -7.29 -26.65
CA GLU A 267 19.29 -8.44 -27.24
C GLU A 267 20.81 -8.28 -27.19
N VAL A 268 21.30 -7.05 -27.31
CA VAL A 268 22.73 -6.72 -27.35
C VAL A 268 23.00 -5.43 -26.57
N PRO A 269 22.90 -5.44 -25.23
CA PRO A 269 23.18 -4.26 -24.43
C PRO A 269 24.65 -3.87 -24.48
N GLU A 270 24.96 -2.61 -24.18
CA GLU A 270 26.36 -2.18 -24.15
C GLU A 270 27.13 -2.86 -23.00
N PRO A 271 28.38 -3.34 -23.22
CA PRO A 271 29.18 -3.95 -22.16
C PRO A 271 29.48 -3.04 -20.96
N LYS A 272 29.31 -1.72 -21.10
CA LYS A 272 29.44 -0.78 -19.98
C LYS A 272 28.22 -0.89 -19.05
N ASP A 273 27.01 -1.00 -19.59
CA ASP A 273 25.76 -1.01 -18.84
C ASP A 273 25.65 -2.30 -18.02
N LEU A 274 26.02 -3.44 -18.63
CA LEU A 274 26.11 -4.73 -17.92
C LEU A 274 27.14 -4.76 -16.79
N ARG A 275 28.21 -3.95 -16.86
CA ARG A 275 29.21 -3.82 -15.79
C ARG A 275 28.76 -2.88 -14.67
N LEU A 276 28.08 -1.80 -15.01
CA LEU A 276 27.59 -0.81 -14.04
C LEU A 276 26.42 -1.33 -13.21
N LEU A 277 25.56 -2.16 -13.79
CA LEU A 277 24.35 -2.65 -13.14
C LEU A 277 24.60 -3.32 -11.76
N PRO A 278 25.52 -4.30 -11.60
CA PRO A 278 25.83 -4.89 -10.29
C PRO A 278 26.54 -3.92 -9.33
N GLU A 279 27.34 -2.99 -9.84
CA GLU A 279 28.01 -1.98 -9.01
C GLU A 279 26.99 -1.04 -8.37
N LEU A 280 26.03 -0.56 -9.17
CA LEU A 280 24.95 0.32 -8.73
C LEU A 280 23.99 -0.40 -7.77
N ALA A 281 23.58 -1.63 -8.09
CA ALA A 281 22.69 -2.41 -7.22
C ALA A 281 23.31 -2.60 -5.82
N ARG A 282 24.59 -2.99 -5.77
CA ARG A 282 25.31 -3.16 -4.51
C ARG A 282 25.47 -1.84 -3.75
N ALA A 283 25.72 -0.73 -4.45
CA ALA A 283 25.81 0.59 -3.83
C ALA A 283 24.48 1.01 -3.19
N ILE A 284 23.36 0.80 -3.88
CA ILE A 284 22.00 1.05 -3.38
C ILE A 284 21.75 0.19 -2.13
N GLU A 285 21.97 -1.13 -2.21
CA GLU A 285 21.75 -2.03 -1.07
C GLU A 285 22.61 -1.67 0.15
N THR A 286 23.89 -1.33 -0.08
CA THR A 286 24.80 -0.93 0.99
C THR A 286 24.35 0.35 1.69
N ALA A 287 23.81 1.33 0.94
CA ALA A 287 23.30 2.57 1.51
C ALA A 287 22.21 2.30 2.56
N PHE A 288 21.28 1.38 2.28
CA PHE A 288 20.21 1.01 3.21
C PHE A 288 20.63 0.10 4.35
N GLN A 289 21.76 -0.61 4.24
CA GLN A 289 22.30 -1.41 5.35
C GLN A 289 23.06 -0.57 6.38
N ILE A 290 23.67 0.54 5.96
CA ILE A 290 24.42 1.45 6.83
C ILE A 290 23.49 2.35 7.63
N ASP A 291 22.33 2.71 7.06
CA ASP A 291 21.34 3.61 7.67
C ASP A 291 20.26 2.90 8.50
N GLY A 292 20.43 1.61 8.80
CA GLY A 292 19.43 0.77 9.50
C GLY A 292 19.13 1.21 10.94
N GLU A 293 18.29 2.24 11.10
CA GLU A 293 17.66 2.68 12.35
C GLU A 293 16.39 1.85 12.67
N GLU A 294 16.25 0.62 12.15
CA GLU A 294 15.10 -0.25 12.43
C GLU A 294 14.86 -0.44 13.94
N ALA A 295 15.95 -0.45 14.73
CA ALA A 295 15.89 -0.57 16.19
C ALA A 295 15.35 0.69 16.90
N ASP A 296 15.63 1.89 16.38
CA ASP A 296 15.23 3.16 17.02
C ASP A 296 13.77 3.51 16.71
N ILE A 297 13.29 3.22 15.50
CA ILE A 297 11.87 3.40 15.16
C ILE A 297 11.01 2.34 15.85
N ALA A 298 11.41 1.06 15.87
CA ALA A 298 10.71 0.02 16.62
C ALA A 298 10.63 0.34 18.12
N ARG A 299 11.68 0.93 18.68
CA ARG A 299 11.71 1.42 20.07
C ARG A 299 10.75 2.58 20.28
N ARG A 300 10.74 3.60 19.40
CA ARG A 300 9.78 4.73 19.45
C ARG A 300 8.32 4.28 19.32
N ILE A 301 8.05 3.27 18.50
CA ILE A 301 6.71 2.67 18.37
C ILE A 301 6.33 1.96 19.67
N THR A 302 7.23 1.15 20.24
CA THR A 302 6.99 0.45 21.51
C THR A 302 6.73 1.44 22.65
N GLU A 303 7.50 2.52 22.72
CA GLU A 303 7.30 3.61 23.69
C GLU A 303 5.93 4.31 23.48
N SER A 304 5.51 4.55 22.24
CA SER A 304 4.19 5.14 21.93
C SER A 304 2.99 4.23 22.23
N VAL A 305 3.18 2.91 22.18
CA VAL A 305 2.14 1.91 22.50
C VAL A 305 2.00 1.72 24.02
N GLN A 306 3.07 1.96 24.79
CA GLN A 306 3.07 1.84 26.26
C GLN A 306 2.41 3.03 26.98
N ASP A 307 2.25 4.18 26.31
CA ASP A 307 1.54 5.35 26.82
C ASP A 307 0.01 5.32 26.59
N ARG A 308 -0.55 4.18 26.15
CA ARG A 308 -2.00 3.94 25.97
C ARG A 308 -2.72 3.50 27.23
#